data_AF-A0A3A6QC99-F1
#
_entry.id   AF-A0A3A6QC99-F1
#
_cell.length_a   1.000
_cell.length_b   1.000
_cell.length_c   1.000
_cell.angle_alpha   90.00
_cell.angle_beta   90.00
_cell.angle_gamma   90.00
#
_symmetry.space_group_name_H-M   'P 1'
#
loop_
_entity.id
_entity.type
_entity.pdbx_description
1 polymer ?
#
loop_
_entity_poly.entity_id
_entity_poly.type
_entity_poly.pdbx_seq_one_letter_code
_entity_poly.pdbx_strand_id
1 'polypeptide(L)'
;MNKLASLTGKGDGKLKEDIIEEYDAEVVEIDKSLHPTISASARYWLLSNYAPLFGVYILLRGNLIIAVMFFALVEVSMFIFYLAVTLYGRDSKMALDIEQHAQSHSGNACAIVGKHHEKGIIDKLANSSNVQIVSQDN
;
A
#
# COMPACT_ATOMS: atom_id res chain seq x y z
N MET A 1 -0.66 15.81 30.73
CA MET A 1 -1.63 15.67 29.61
C MET A 1 -0.93 14.91 28.50
N ASN A 2 -1.48 13.76 28.08
CA ASN A 2 -0.81 12.84 27.16
C ASN A 2 -0.61 13.48 25.77
N LYS A 3 0.65 13.74 25.39
CA LYS A 3 1.08 14.29 24.08
C LYS A 3 0.46 13.52 22.90
N LEU A 4 0.18 12.23 23.08
CA LEU A 4 -0.51 11.36 22.13
C LEU A 4 -1.94 11.81 21.78
N ALA A 5 -2.68 12.38 22.74
CA ALA A 5 -4.06 12.83 22.51
C ALA A 5 -4.15 14.13 21.68
N SER A 6 -3.08 14.93 21.64
CA SER A 6 -3.03 16.14 20.79
C SER A 6 -2.63 15.86 19.33
N LEU A 7 -2.25 14.62 19.01
CA LEU A 7 -1.86 14.20 17.66
C LEU A 7 -3.02 13.50 16.92
N THR A 8 -3.99 12.96 17.66
CA THR A 8 -5.24 12.43 17.09
C THR A 8 -6.03 13.52 16.37
N GLY A 9 -6.11 13.43 15.04
CA GLY A 9 -6.88 14.36 14.18
C GLY A 9 -6.06 15.44 13.48
N LYS A 10 -4.74 15.53 13.74
CA LYS A 10 -3.83 16.27 12.84
C LYS A 10 -3.54 15.36 11.65
N GLY A 11 -3.82 15.82 10.43
CA GLY A 11 -3.45 15.07 9.22
C GLY A 11 -1.93 14.85 9.15
N ASP A 12 -1.50 13.76 8.50
CA ASP A 12 -0.10 13.28 8.45
C ASP A 12 0.92 14.39 8.11
N GLY A 13 0.53 15.38 7.31
CA GLY A 13 1.35 16.54 6.97
C GLY A 13 1.71 17.45 8.16
N LYS A 14 0.77 17.71 9.08
CA LYS A 14 1.06 18.50 10.29
C LYS A 14 1.92 17.74 11.29
N LEU A 15 1.74 16.42 11.36
CA LEU A 15 2.57 15.57 12.20
C LEU A 15 4.04 15.61 11.73
N LYS A 16 4.23 15.57 10.40
CA LYS A 16 5.54 15.70 9.76
C LYS A 16 6.20 17.05 10.08
N GLU A 17 5.47 18.15 9.95
CA GLU A 17 5.98 19.50 10.27
C GLU A 17 6.40 19.60 11.75
N ASP A 18 5.57 19.15 12.68
CA ASP A 18 5.85 19.18 14.12
C ASP A 18 7.14 18.37 14.47
N ILE A 19 7.38 17.23 13.81
CA ILE A 19 8.57 16.38 14.06
C ILE A 19 9.84 17.02 13.50
N ILE A 20 9.77 17.63 12.32
CA ILE A 20 10.92 18.33 11.72
C ILE A 20 11.33 19.48 12.64
N GLU A 21 10.37 20.28 13.11
CA GLU A 21 10.65 21.44 13.96
C GLU A 21 11.18 21.04 15.34
N GLU A 22 10.65 19.96 15.96
CA GLU A 22 11.05 19.56 17.31
C GLU A 22 12.38 18.78 17.36
N TYR A 23 12.71 18.00 16.32
CA TYR A 23 13.86 17.07 16.36
C TYR A 23 14.92 17.31 15.29
N ASP A 24 14.77 18.34 14.43
CA ASP A 24 15.64 18.58 13.25
C ASP A 24 15.84 17.30 12.42
N ALA A 25 14.77 16.50 12.33
CA ALA A 25 14.83 15.16 11.76
C ALA A 25 14.74 15.20 10.23
N GLU A 26 15.58 14.40 9.56
CA GLU A 26 15.42 14.11 8.13
C GLU A 26 14.14 13.28 7.93
N VAL A 27 13.25 13.75 7.04
CA VAL A 27 12.01 13.04 6.74
C VAL A 27 12.06 12.39 5.35
N VAL A 28 11.93 11.07 5.33
CA VAL A 28 11.86 10.25 4.12
C VAL A 28 10.47 9.66 3.97
N GLU A 29 9.84 9.89 2.82
CA GLU A 29 8.55 9.29 2.48
C GLU A 29 8.75 7.88 1.89
N ILE A 30 8.26 6.87 2.61
CA ILE A 30 8.39 5.43 2.28
C ILE A 30 7.14 4.83 1.61
N ASP A 31 6.01 5.53 1.63
CA ASP A 31 4.73 5.08 1.05
C ASP A 31 4.44 5.82 -0.27
N LYS A 32 5.40 5.77 -1.19
CA LYS A 32 5.18 6.29 -2.55
C LYS A 32 4.37 5.27 -3.33
N SER A 33 3.30 5.72 -3.98
CA SER A 33 2.39 4.88 -4.77
C SER A 33 3.14 3.83 -5.61
N LEU A 34 2.89 2.56 -5.30
CA LEU A 34 3.49 1.39 -5.97
C LEU A 34 3.24 1.39 -7.50
N HIS A 35 2.15 2.02 -7.92
CA HIS A 35 1.70 2.04 -9.30
C HIS A 35 1.32 3.44 -9.76
N PRO A 36 2.29 4.26 -10.23
CA PRO A 36 1.97 5.37 -11.13
C PRO A 36 1.34 4.85 -12.44
N THR A 37 1.50 3.56 -12.76
CA THR A 37 1.06 2.98 -14.03
C THR A 37 -0.45 2.78 -14.13
N ILE A 38 -1.16 2.57 -13.02
CA ILE A 38 -2.63 2.42 -13.05
C ILE A 38 -3.29 3.75 -13.41
N SER A 39 -2.73 4.88 -12.95
CA SER A 39 -3.14 6.20 -13.46
C SER A 39 -2.61 6.47 -14.87
N ALA A 40 -1.43 5.94 -15.24
CA ALA A 40 -0.87 6.12 -16.59
C ALA A 40 -1.60 5.34 -17.69
N SER A 41 -2.43 4.34 -17.36
CA SER A 41 -2.98 3.39 -18.35
C SER A 41 -4.42 2.97 -18.10
N ALA A 42 -5.26 3.86 -17.55
CA ALA A 42 -6.69 3.62 -17.30
C ALA A 42 -7.45 3.02 -18.50
N ARG A 43 -7.04 3.34 -19.73
CA ARG A 43 -7.62 2.80 -20.97
C ARG A 43 -7.35 1.30 -21.18
N TYR A 44 -6.20 0.80 -20.73
CA TYR A 44 -5.82 -0.61 -20.85
C TYR A 44 -6.47 -1.49 -19.78
N TRP A 45 -6.94 -0.88 -18.68
CA TRP A 45 -7.73 -1.57 -17.67
C TRP A 45 -9.07 -2.03 -18.23
N LEU A 46 -9.78 -1.14 -18.92
CA LEU A 46 -11.03 -1.46 -19.63
C LEU A 46 -10.82 -2.57 -20.67
N LEU A 47 -9.75 -2.52 -21.46
CA LEU A 47 -9.49 -3.56 -22.47
C LEU A 47 -9.19 -4.92 -21.84
N SER A 48 -8.37 -4.96 -20.79
CA SER A 48 -7.98 -6.21 -20.12
C SER A 48 -9.14 -6.90 -19.41
N ASN A 49 -10.10 -6.13 -18.88
CA ASN A 49 -11.25 -6.67 -18.17
C ASN A 49 -12.41 -7.01 -19.12
N TYR A 50 -12.74 -6.14 -20.06
CA TYR A 50 -13.98 -6.26 -20.85
C TYR A 50 -13.83 -7.16 -22.08
N ALA A 51 -12.62 -7.35 -22.65
CA ALA A 51 -12.44 -8.24 -23.81
C ALA A 51 -12.69 -9.73 -23.49
N PRO A 52 -12.19 -10.30 -22.38
CA PRO A 52 -12.56 -11.65 -21.95
C PRO A 52 -14.06 -11.80 -21.69
N LEU A 53 -14.70 -10.78 -21.11
CA LEU A 53 -16.13 -10.75 -20.82
C LEU A 53 -16.99 -10.75 -22.10
N PHE A 54 -16.57 -10.02 -23.14
CA PHE A 54 -17.22 -10.06 -24.44
C PHE A 54 -17.12 -11.46 -25.07
N GLY A 55 -15.98 -12.14 -24.91
CA GLY A 55 -15.81 -13.53 -25.30
C GLY A 55 -16.77 -14.49 -24.59
N VAL A 56 -16.94 -14.33 -23.26
CA VAL A 56 -17.89 -15.13 -22.46
C VAL A 56 -19.33 -14.88 -22.90
N TYR A 57 -19.72 -13.63 -23.17
CA TYR A 57 -21.06 -13.29 -23.66
C TYR A 57 -21.39 -13.99 -24.99
N ILE A 58 -20.44 -14.00 -25.93
CA ILE A 58 -20.58 -14.72 -27.21
C ILE A 58 -20.71 -16.24 -26.96
N LEU A 59 -19.88 -16.79 -26.08
CA LEU A 59 -19.86 -18.23 -25.76
C LEU A 59 -21.19 -18.70 -25.15
N LEU A 60 -21.80 -17.87 -24.30
CA LEU A 60 -23.06 -18.16 -23.61
C LEU A 60 -24.32 -17.89 -24.47
N ARG A 61 -24.15 -17.71 -25.79
CA ARG A 61 -25.22 -17.45 -26.77
C ARG A 61 -26.18 -16.33 -26.36
N GLY A 62 -25.68 -15.28 -25.71
CA GLY A 62 -26.50 -14.13 -25.34
C GLY A 62 -27.48 -14.36 -24.19
N ASN A 63 -27.29 -15.39 -23.36
CA ASN A 63 -28.02 -15.47 -22.09
C ASN A 63 -27.56 -14.33 -21.16
N LEU A 64 -28.26 -13.21 -21.25
CA LEU A 64 -27.91 -11.96 -20.60
C LEU A 64 -27.81 -12.10 -19.08
N ILE A 65 -28.67 -12.93 -18.47
CA ILE A 65 -28.69 -13.14 -17.01
C ILE A 65 -27.39 -13.81 -16.55
N ILE A 66 -26.99 -14.89 -17.21
CA ILE A 66 -25.74 -15.61 -16.85
C ILE A 66 -24.52 -14.73 -17.13
N ALA A 67 -24.52 -14.00 -18.25
CA ALA A 67 -23.43 -13.09 -18.59
C ALA A 67 -23.26 -11.96 -17.55
N VAL A 68 -24.36 -11.37 -17.07
CA VAL A 68 -24.34 -10.33 -16.03
C VAL A 68 -23.87 -10.89 -14.68
N MET A 69 -24.30 -12.10 -14.30
CA MET A 69 -23.82 -12.75 -13.08
C MET A 69 -22.31 -13.02 -13.13
N PHE A 70 -21.81 -13.50 -14.28
CA PHE A 70 -20.38 -13.74 -14.48
C PHE A 70 -19.59 -12.43 -14.47
N PHE A 71 -20.13 -11.37 -15.08
CA PHE A 71 -19.55 -10.02 -15.06
C PHE A 71 -19.39 -9.51 -13.62
N ALA A 72 -20.46 -9.58 -12.83
CA ALA A 72 -20.42 -9.14 -11.43
C ALA A 72 -19.40 -9.93 -10.61
N LEU A 73 -19.31 -11.25 -10.82
CA LEU A 73 -18.35 -12.10 -10.12
C LEU A 73 -16.89 -11.75 -10.49
N VAL A 74 -16.60 -11.54 -11.77
CA VAL A 74 -15.25 -11.21 -12.26
C VAL A 74 -14.82 -9.84 -11.72
N GLU A 75 -15.66 -8.82 -11.81
CA GLU A 75 -15.36 -7.48 -11.31
C GLU A 75 -15.12 -7.47 -9.79
N VAL A 76 -15.98 -8.14 -9.02
CA VAL A 76 -15.80 -8.27 -7.56
C VAL A 76 -14.50 -9.02 -7.25
N SER A 77 -14.21 -10.10 -7.98
CA SER A 77 -12.97 -10.88 -7.78
C SER A 77 -11.73 -10.06 -8.12
N MET A 78 -11.74 -9.33 -9.25
CA MET A 78 -10.68 -8.41 -9.67
C MET A 78 -10.46 -7.31 -8.64
N PHE A 79 -11.55 -6.73 -8.12
CA PHE A 79 -11.48 -5.70 -7.09
C PHE A 79 -10.88 -6.22 -5.79
N ILE A 80 -11.30 -7.39 -5.31
CA ILE A 80 -10.72 -8.03 -4.11
C ILE A 80 -9.24 -8.36 -4.33
N PHE A 81 -8.90 -8.91 -5.48
CA PHE A 81 -7.50 -9.22 -5.82
C PHE A 81 -6.65 -7.96 -5.89
N TYR A 82 -7.18 -6.89 -6.49
CA TYR A 82 -6.54 -5.59 -6.54
C TYR A 82 -6.29 -5.02 -5.13
N LEU A 83 -7.28 -5.09 -4.23
CA LEU A 83 -7.12 -4.67 -2.84
C LEU A 83 -6.03 -5.48 -2.13
N ALA A 84 -6.03 -6.80 -2.29
CA ALA A 84 -5.03 -7.68 -1.68
C ALA A 84 -3.61 -7.41 -2.19
N VAL A 85 -3.44 -7.28 -3.51
CA VAL A 85 -2.15 -6.96 -4.13
C VAL A 85 -1.68 -5.57 -3.73
N THR A 86 -2.59 -4.60 -3.64
CA THR A 86 -2.23 -3.22 -3.25
C THR A 86 -1.77 -3.17 -1.80
N LEU A 87 -2.46 -3.86 -0.88
CA LEU A 87 -2.05 -3.93 0.52
C LEU A 87 -0.69 -4.61 0.67
N TYR A 88 -0.55 -5.83 0.14
CA TYR A 88 0.70 -6.58 0.23
C TYR A 88 1.85 -5.88 -0.50
N GLY A 89 1.58 -5.33 -1.68
CA GLY A 89 2.56 -4.62 -2.49
C GLY A 89 3.07 -3.34 -1.82
N ARG A 90 2.17 -2.56 -1.20
CA ARG A 90 2.56 -1.36 -0.43
C ARG A 90 3.45 -1.72 0.76
N ASP A 91 3.09 -2.75 1.53
CA ASP A 91 3.94 -3.22 2.63
C ASP A 91 5.34 -3.64 2.16
N SER A 92 5.41 -4.31 1.00
CA SER A 92 6.71 -4.73 0.42
C SER A 92 7.54 -3.54 -0.02
N LYS A 93 6.90 -2.53 -0.60
CA LYS A 93 7.58 -1.33 -1.06
C LYS A 93 8.08 -0.47 0.09
N MET A 94 7.25 -0.27 1.11
CA MET A 94 7.66 0.44 2.33
C MET A 94 8.86 -0.27 2.99
N ALA A 95 8.82 -1.60 3.14
CA ALA A 95 9.95 -2.36 3.67
C ALA A 95 11.21 -2.20 2.81
N LEU A 96 11.07 -2.29 1.47
CA LEU A 96 12.19 -2.09 0.55
C LEU A 96 12.79 -0.68 0.64
N ASP A 97 11.95 0.35 0.74
CA ASP A 97 12.39 1.74 0.83
C ASP A 97 13.15 2.00 2.14
N ILE A 98 12.69 1.40 3.26
CA ILE A 98 13.41 1.42 4.53
C ILE A 98 14.77 0.74 4.40
N GLU A 99 14.82 -0.46 3.81
CA GLU A 99 16.06 -1.22 3.67
C GLU A 99 17.06 -0.51 2.74
N GLN A 100 16.60 0.08 1.64
CA GLN A 100 17.43 0.88 0.74
C GLN A 100 17.98 2.13 1.41
N HIS A 101 17.16 2.80 2.24
CA HIS A 101 17.64 3.94 3.01
C HIS A 101 18.73 3.52 4.01
N ALA A 102 18.53 2.40 4.72
CA ALA A 102 19.49 1.85 5.69
C ALA A 102 20.84 1.42 5.08
N GLN A 103 20.90 1.15 3.76
CA GLN A 103 22.18 0.86 3.08
C GLN A 103 23.10 2.09 2.98
N SER A 104 22.54 3.29 3.02
CA SER A 104 23.27 4.55 2.83
C SER A 104 23.31 5.42 4.10
N HIS A 105 22.46 5.12 5.08
CA HIS A 105 22.33 5.88 6.32
C HIS A 105 22.37 4.93 7.52
N SER A 106 23.22 5.25 8.50
CA SER A 106 23.34 4.51 9.76
C SER A 106 22.79 5.34 10.91
N GLY A 107 21.99 4.75 11.79
CA GLY A 107 21.48 5.41 12.98
C GLY A 107 20.12 4.89 13.42
N ASN A 108 19.53 5.56 14.39
CA ASN A 108 18.17 5.27 14.85
C ASN A 108 17.18 6.04 13.98
N ALA A 109 16.16 5.35 13.48
CA ALA A 109 15.06 5.95 12.72
C ALA A 109 13.72 5.58 13.37
N CYS A 110 12.74 6.47 13.26
CA CYS A 110 11.36 6.22 13.68
C CYS A 110 10.48 6.15 12.44
N ALA A 111 9.88 4.98 12.20
CA ALA A 111 8.91 4.80 11.11
C ALA A 111 7.50 5.07 11.64
N ILE A 112 6.82 6.05 11.06
CA ILE A 112 5.41 6.33 11.34
C ILE A 112 4.60 5.72 10.20
N VAL A 113 3.87 4.65 10.50
CA VAL A 113 3.09 3.89 9.51
C VAL A 113 1.66 3.73 9.97
N GLY A 114 0.73 3.61 9.03
CA GLY A 114 -0.64 3.25 9.35
C GLY A 114 -0.70 1.86 10.01
N LYS A 115 -1.56 1.70 11.02
CA LYS A 115 -1.71 0.44 11.79
C LYS A 115 -1.87 -0.81 10.94
N HIS A 116 -2.49 -0.70 9.76
CA HIS A 116 -2.69 -1.84 8.85
C HIS A 116 -1.42 -2.31 8.13
N HIS A 117 -0.37 -1.49 8.10
CA HIS A 117 0.90 -1.77 7.42
C HIS A 117 1.98 -2.25 8.38
N GLU A 118 1.86 -1.92 9.67
CA GLU A 118 2.85 -2.22 10.72
C GLU A 118 3.31 -3.69 10.68
N LYS A 119 2.37 -4.64 10.83
CA LYS A 119 2.71 -6.07 10.83
C LYS A 119 3.34 -6.52 9.51
N GLY A 120 2.80 -6.08 8.38
CA GLY A 120 3.28 -6.49 7.06
C GLY A 120 4.69 -5.98 6.75
N ILE A 121 5.05 -4.80 7.25
CA ILE A 121 6.40 -4.23 7.15
C ILE A 121 7.36 -4.98 8.08
N ILE A 122 6.96 -5.21 9.34
CA ILE A 122 7.78 -5.93 10.32
C ILE A 122 8.11 -7.34 9.82
N ASP A 123 7.12 -8.09 9.34
CA ASP A 123 7.31 -9.45 8.84
C ASP A 123 8.31 -9.50 7.67
N LYS A 124 8.35 -8.44 6.84
CA LYS A 124 9.28 -8.36 5.68
C LYS A 124 10.68 -7.91 6.07
N LEU A 125 10.80 -7.07 7.08
CA LEU A 125 12.08 -6.59 7.60
C LEU A 125 12.70 -7.55 8.64
N ALA A 126 11.96 -8.54 9.13
CA ALA A 126 12.42 -9.48 10.17
C ALA A 126 13.73 -10.20 9.83
N ASN A 127 14.00 -10.41 8.54
CA ASN A 127 15.22 -11.06 8.05
C ASN A 127 16.21 -10.08 7.39
N SER A 128 16.00 -8.77 7.51
CA SER A 128 16.93 -7.78 6.95
C SER A 128 18.24 -7.82 7.73
N SER A 129 19.37 -7.81 7.01
CA SER A 129 20.70 -7.70 7.62
C SER A 129 21.05 -6.26 8.05
N ASN A 130 20.28 -5.28 7.56
CA ASN A 130 20.62 -3.86 7.67
C ASN A 130 19.67 -3.11 8.62
N VAL A 131 18.54 -3.72 8.99
CA VAL A 131 17.49 -3.09 9.79
C VAL A 131 17.18 -3.99 10.99
N GLN A 132 17.30 -3.43 12.19
CA GLN A 132 16.84 -4.06 13.42
C GLN A 132 15.60 -3.33 13.93
N ILE A 133 14.47 -4.02 13.99
CA ILE A 133 13.23 -3.44 14.51
C ILE A 133 13.23 -3.55 16.04
N VAL A 134 13.05 -2.41 16.70
CA VAL A 134 12.82 -2.33 18.15
C VAL A 134 11.36 -1.95 18.36
N SER A 135 10.52 -2.90 18.77
CA SER A 135 9.13 -2.61 19.10
C SER A 135 9.04 -1.80 20.40
N GLN A 136 8.12 -0.84 20.46
CA GLN A 136 7.89 0.01 21.64
C GLN A 136 7.22 -0.71 22.82
N ASP A 137 6.76 -1.95 22.64
CA ASP A 137 6.00 -2.72 23.64
C ASP A 137 6.86 -3.47 24.68
N ASN A 138 8.16 -3.17 24.79
CA ASN A 138 9.06 -3.72 25.82
C ASN A 138 9.68 -2.62 26.71
#